data_AF-A0A7X6FM51-F1
#
_entry.id   AF-A0A7X6FM51-F1
#
_cell.length_a   1.000
_cell.length_b   1.000
_cell.length_c   1.000
_cell.angle_alpha   90.00
_cell.angle_beta   90.00
_cell.angle_gamma   90.00
#
_symmetry.space_group_name_H-M   'P 1'
#
loop_
_entity.id
_entity.type
_entity.pdbx_description
1 polymer ?
#
loop_
_entity_poly.entity_id
_entity_poly.type
_entity_poly.pdbx_seq_one_letter_code
_entity_poly.pdbx_strand_id
1 'polypeptide(L)' 'MPFKHNAARRHRIGKMKFKVTNWAEYEAGLRRRGSLTFWITPEALSSWQAPKRMTRGGQPRYFSAHSRTV' A
#
# COMPACT_ATOMS: atom_id res chain seq x y z
N MET A 1 46.93 -1.16 13.19
CA MET A 1 45.80 -1.27 12.23
C MET A 1 45.87 -2.59 11.48
N PRO A 2 44.97 -3.55 11.75
CA PRO A 2 45.05 -4.92 11.24
C PRO A 2 44.92 -5.04 9.71
N PHE A 3 44.43 -3.99 9.04
CA PHE A 3 44.20 -3.98 7.59
C PHE A 3 45.41 -3.55 6.75
N LYS A 4 46.53 -3.12 7.34
CA LYS A 4 47.68 -2.59 6.58
C LYS A 4 48.66 -3.66 6.08
N HIS A 5 48.83 -4.77 6.80
CA HIS A 5 49.91 -5.73 6.53
C HIS A 5 49.77 -6.52 5.20
N ASN A 6 48.62 -6.47 4.53
CA ASN A 6 48.36 -7.23 3.30
C ASN A 6 47.77 -6.39 2.14
N ALA A 7 47.90 -5.06 2.18
CA ALA A 7 47.34 -4.17 1.15
C ALA A 7 47.86 -4.52 -0.26
N ALA A 8 49.16 -4.80 -0.40
CA ALA A 8 49.78 -5.14 -1.67
C ALA A 8 49.28 -6.47 -2.27
N ARG A 9 48.73 -7.39 -1.47
CA ARG A 9 48.24 -8.71 -1.94
C ARG A 9 46.73 -8.78 -2.11
N ARG A 10 46.01 -7.73 -1.70
CA ARG A 10 44.54 -7.70 -1.69
C ARG A 10 43.91 -7.73 -3.08
N HIS A 11 44.64 -7.30 -4.11
CA HIS A 11 44.19 -7.37 -5.50
C HIS A 11 44.02 -8.80 -6.02
N ARG A 12 44.65 -9.80 -5.36
CA ARG A 12 44.50 -11.23 -5.67
C ARG A 12 43.22 -11.83 -5.07
N ILE A 13 42.61 -11.17 -4.10
CA ILE A 13 41.36 -11.61 -3.50
C ILE A 13 40.22 -11.10 -4.38
N GLY A 14 39.56 -12.02 -5.08
CA GLY A 14 38.36 -11.70 -5.86
C GLY A 14 37.31 -11.03 -4.96
N LYS A 15 36.74 -9.91 -5.42
CA LYS A 15 35.64 -9.27 -4.71
C LYS A 15 34.40 -10.17 -4.84
N MET A 16 33.84 -10.58 -3.70
CA MET A 16 32.56 -11.28 -3.70
C MET A 16 31.47 -10.32 -4.19
N LYS A 17 30.75 -10.71 -5.23
CA LYS A 17 29.61 -9.95 -5.76
C LYS A 17 28.34 -10.64 -5.30
N PHE A 18 27.55 -9.96 -4.49
CA PHE A 18 26.23 -10.42 -4.10
C PHE A 18 25.19 -9.76 -4.98
N LYS A 19 24.22 -10.54 -5.45
CA LYS A 19 23.02 -10.03 -6.13
C LYS A 19 21.82 -10.45 -5.30
N VAL A 20 20.98 -9.48 -4.95
CA VAL A 20 19.70 -9.74 -4.28
C VAL A 20 18.75 -10.35 -5.31
N THR A 21 18.32 -11.59 -5.09
CA THR A 21 17.44 -12.35 -6.00
C THR A 21 15.99 -12.40 -5.53
N ASN A 22 15.73 -12.14 -4.25
CA ASN A 22 14.43 -12.30 -3.61
C ASN A 22 13.56 -11.02 -3.61
N TRP A 23 13.94 -9.99 -4.37
CA TRP A 23 13.26 -8.69 -4.34
C TRP A 23 11.76 -8.80 -4.67
N ALA A 24 11.41 -9.63 -5.66
CA ALA A 24 10.02 -9.82 -6.06
C ALA A 24 9.16 -10.48 -4.95
N GLU A 25 9.72 -11.44 -4.22
CA GLU A 25 9.03 -12.10 -3.11
C GLU A 25 8.80 -11.15 -1.93
N TYR A 26 9.81 -10.32 -1.64
CA TYR A 26 9.71 -9.29 -0.61
C TYR A 26 8.63 -8.25 -0.94
N GLU A 27 8.59 -7.77 -2.18
CA GLU A 27 7.60 -6.79 -2.67
C GLU A 27 6.17 -7.36 -2.67
N ALA A 28 6.00 -8.62 -3.07
CA ALA A 28 4.71 -9.31 -3.00
C ALA A 28 4.21 -9.46 -1.55
N GLY A 29 5.11 -9.75 -0.61
CA GLY A 29 4.78 -9.78 0.82
C GLY A 29 4.36 -8.40 1.35
N LEU A 30 5.00 -7.33 0.89
CA LEU A 30 4.68 -5.95 1.31
C LEU A 30 3.32 -5.49 0.78
N ARG A 31 3.00 -5.78 -0.49
CA ARG A 31 1.67 -5.52 -1.09
C ARG A 31 0.53 -6.18 -0.32
N ARG A 32 0.75 -7.41 0.17
CA ARG A 32 -0.25 -8.16 0.96
C ARG A 32 -0.44 -7.62 2.37
N ARG A 33 0.49 -6.84 2.91
CA ARG A 33 0.36 -6.23 4.26
C ARG A 33 -0.63 -5.07 4.31
N GLY A 34 -1.05 -4.54 3.16
CA GLY A 34 -2.06 -3.48 3.05
C GLY A 34 -3.30 -3.88 2.25
N SER A 35 -3.43 -5.14 1.84
CA SER A 35 -4.59 -5.58 1.06
C SER A 35 -5.81 -5.71 1.97
N LEU A 36 -6.79 -4.82 1.76
CA LEU A 36 -8.06 -4.83 2.48
C LEU A 36 -9.18 -5.09 1.48
N THR A 37 -9.89 -6.21 1.68
CA THR A 37 -11.04 -6.60 0.86
C THR A 37 -12.33 -6.24 1.60
N PHE A 38 -13.16 -5.41 0.98
CA PHE A 38 -14.48 -5.07 1.50
C PHE A 38 -15.58 -5.75 0.69
N TRP A 39 -16.59 -6.25 1.39
CA TRP A 39 -17.83 -6.71 0.79
C TRP A 39 -18.83 -5.54 0.77
N ILE A 40 -19.18 -5.08 -0.43
CA ILE A 40 -20.17 -4.02 -0.64
C ILE A 40 -21.43 -4.68 -1.16
N THR A 41 -22.56 -4.43 -0.51
CA THR A 41 -23.85 -4.96 -0.98
C THR A 41 -24.31 -4.21 -2.24
N PRO A 42 -25.01 -4.88 -3.18
CA PRO A 42 -25.55 -4.21 -4.37
C PRO A 42 -26.43 -3.00 -4.05
N GLU A 43 -27.15 -3.04 -2.93
CA GLU A 43 -28.02 -1.96 -2.45
C GLU A 43 -27.22 -0.74 -1.95
N ALA A 44 -26.04 -0.97 -1.36
CA ALA A 44 -25.14 0.12 -0.96
C ALA A 44 -24.52 0.80 -2.19
N LEU A 45 -24.21 0.02 -3.24
CA LEU A 45 -23.70 0.56 -4.50
C LEU A 45 -24.76 1.40 -5.24
N SER A 46 -26.02 0.92 -5.27
CA SER A 46 -27.11 1.66 -5.91
C SER A 46 -27.45 2.96 -5.17
N SER A 47 -27.31 2.97 -3.84
CA SER A 47 -27.56 4.14 -2.99
C SER A 47 -26.36 5.09 -2.89
N TRP A 48 -25.20 4.73 -3.45
CA TRP A 48 -23.97 5.52 -3.37
C TRP A 48 -24.05 6.83 -4.15
N GLN A 49 -24.76 6.84 -5.29
CA GLN A 49 -24.90 8.03 -6.10
C GLN A 49 -25.88 9.01 -5.45
N ALA A 50 -25.37 10.19 -5.09
CA ALA A 50 -26.22 11.28 -4.64
C ALA A 50 -27.17 11.69 -5.78
N PRO A 51 -28.48 11.90 -5.50
CA PRO A 51 -29.44 12.32 -6.51
C PRO A 51 -29.02 13.65 -7.15
N LYS A 52 -29.19 13.76 -8.47
CA LYS A 52 -28.84 14.96 -9.24
C LYS A 52 -29.63 16.15 -8.71
N ARG A 53 -28.91 17.13 -8.16
CA ARG A 53 -29.53 18.34 -7.61
C ARG A 53 -30.09 19.21 -8.74
N MET A 54 -31.36 19.59 -8.64
CA MET A 54 -32.02 20.51 -9.58
C MET A 54 -32.02 21.98 -9.12
N THR A 55 -31.43 22.28 -7.95
CA THR A 55 -31.37 23.63 -7.36
C THR A 55 -29.97 24.22 -7.33
N ARG A 56 -29.83 25.51 -7.66
CA ARG A 56 -28.55 26.25 -7.72
C ARG A 56 -28.15 26.78 -6.33
N GLY A 57 -26.93 26.47 -5.88
CA GLY A 57 -26.27 27.06 -4.69
C GLY A 57 -26.68 26.46 -3.33
N GLY A 58 -25.69 26.14 -2.48
CA GLY A 58 -25.87 25.77 -1.07
C GLY A 58 -25.05 24.54 -0.63
N GLN A 59 -24.47 24.60 0.58
CA GLN A 59 -23.64 23.54 1.17
C GLN A 59 -24.35 22.17 1.21
N PRO A 60 -23.62 21.05 0.98
CA PRO A 60 -24.20 19.72 1.15
C PRO A 60 -24.57 19.49 2.61
N ARG A 61 -25.86 19.26 2.90
CA ARG A 61 -26.31 18.74 4.19
C ARG A 61 -26.17 17.23 4.17
N TYR A 62 -25.09 16.72 4.76
CA TYR A 62 -24.99 15.31 5.10
C TYR A 62 -25.84 15.06 6.33
N PHE A 63 -26.96 14.35 6.18
CA PHE A 63 -27.69 13.82 7.33
C PHE A 63 -26.89 12.63 7.88
N SER A 64 -26.62 12.62 9.19
CA SER A 64 -26.06 11.45 9.86
C SER A 64 -27.12 10.33 9.83
N ALA A 65 -26.84 9.24 9.14
CA ALA A 65 -27.77 8.13 9.00
C ALA A 65 -28.14 7.53 10.37
N HIS A 66 -29.44 7.34 10.58
CA HIS A 66 -30.07 6.72 11.75
C HIS A 66 -29.54 5.29 11.98
N SER A 67 -29.09 5.00 13.19
CA SER A 67 -29.00 3.64 13.72
C SER A 67 -30.42 3.11 13.95
N ARG A 68 -30.83 2.09 13.18
CA ARG A 68 -32.05 1.35 13.45
C ARG A 68 -31.69 0.18 14.38
N THR A 69 -31.94 0.37 15.66
CA THR A 69 -31.86 -0.71 16.67
C THR A 69 -33.02 -1.68 16.44
N VAL A 70 -32.75 -2.98 16.48
CA VAL A 70 -33.75 -4.06 16.60
C VAL A 70 -34.06 -4.26 18.08
#